data_AF-A0A979G0E9-F1
#
_entry.id   AF-A0A979G0E9-F1
#
_cell.length_a   1.000
_cell.length_b   1.000
_cell.length_c   1.000
_cell.angle_alpha   90.00
_cell.angle_beta   90.00
_cell.angle_gamma   90.00
#
_symmetry.space_group_name_H-M   'P 1'
#
loop_
_entity.id
_entity.type
_entity.pdbx_description
1 polymer ?
#
loop_
_entity_poly.entity_id
_entity_poly.type
_entity_poly.pdbx_seq_one_letter_code
_entity_poly.pdbx_strand_id
1 'polypeptide(L)'
;MPFKMKRICYTLTIILAIGFIVTGCNTSSEPPQSTYKYVPPDYYKVGLRYTTDTIHLKLSDSASSKILSLNIFSQKGRNYLASLDKRASLSIYDLGTRDLIKRMVLKDMFFDHDVYHPSAYMLGFDSIFIVNRNRLYLFDTSAAKNRSIEFLANHPSSWAQFEGGNPLAVRDGKYYTSVRPIVKERDIEEVKKWKLLYQFDFSDKTSQLFYNLPDKFQSDIYGSRMLTSSFCINDKGRFVVSLAADTNIYETDLQKYHYSHYAKSCFHEKDVFPVTKKDLLERSAYEKYLTRDSYGAIYFDPVRKRYLRVARQALTEDDYDAFRWNRPQSLVIFDSQFRIIGESSIPFNVRLDQLLITPNGDIYARVNDEDKRNIHFVKLVYYDLASAAR
;
A
#
# COMPACT_ATOMS: atom_id res chain seq x y z
N MET A 1 -22.99 -15.92 -80.66
CA MET A 1 -24.08 -14.98 -80.28
C MET A 1 -24.80 -15.53 -79.04
N PRO A 2 -25.35 -14.66 -78.17
CA PRO A 2 -25.11 -14.62 -76.70
C PRO A 2 -26.31 -15.09 -75.85
N PHE A 3 -26.20 -15.43 -74.56
CA PHE A 3 -26.35 -14.54 -73.36
C PHE A 3 -26.16 -15.44 -72.10
N LYS A 4 -25.22 -15.20 -71.17
CA LYS A 4 -25.14 -14.25 -70.03
C LYS A 4 -26.01 -14.57 -68.78
N MET A 5 -25.29 -14.73 -67.65
CA MET A 5 -25.63 -14.40 -66.24
C MET A 5 -26.65 -15.32 -65.51
N LYS A 6 -26.49 -15.69 -64.22
CA LYS A 6 -25.94 -14.95 -63.07
C LYS A 6 -25.16 -15.85 -62.10
N ARG A 7 -23.88 -15.51 -61.89
CA ARG A 7 -23.24 -15.54 -60.56
C ARG A 7 -23.90 -14.44 -59.73
N ILE A 8 -24.34 -14.74 -58.50
CA ILE A 8 -24.50 -13.85 -57.33
C ILE A 8 -25.20 -14.71 -56.26
N CYS A 9 -24.49 -15.13 -55.22
CA CYS A 9 -25.01 -15.37 -53.85
C CYS A 9 -24.01 -16.12 -52.94
N TYR A 10 -22.72 -15.78 -52.95
CA TYR A 10 -21.78 -16.29 -51.92
C TYR A 10 -20.87 -15.21 -51.30
N THR A 11 -21.10 -13.94 -51.64
CA THR A 11 -20.31 -12.80 -51.12
C THR A 11 -21.05 -11.94 -50.09
N LEU A 12 -22.23 -12.34 -49.62
CA LEU A 12 -22.96 -11.61 -48.57
C LEU A 12 -22.83 -12.22 -47.16
N THR A 13 -22.46 -13.50 -47.05
CA THR A 13 -22.37 -14.19 -45.74
C THR A 13 -21.02 -14.01 -45.06
N ILE A 14 -19.96 -13.65 -45.79
CA ILE A 14 -18.61 -13.46 -45.22
C ILE A 14 -18.39 -12.02 -44.69
N ILE A 15 -19.15 -11.03 -45.18
CA ILE A 15 -19.04 -9.64 -44.71
C ILE A 15 -19.75 -9.44 -43.36
N LEU A 16 -20.77 -10.24 -43.04
CA LEU A 16 -21.47 -10.18 -41.75
C LEU A 16 -20.75 -10.93 -40.61
N ALA A 17 -19.83 -11.85 -40.92
CA ALA A 17 -19.04 -12.55 -39.91
C ALA A 17 -17.77 -11.77 -39.48
N ILE A 18 -17.30 -10.82 -40.29
CA ILE A 18 -16.12 -9.98 -39.98
C ILE A 18 -16.54 -8.72 -39.17
N GLY A 19 -17.82 -8.33 -39.20
CA GLY A 19 -18.34 -7.19 -38.44
C GLY A 19 -18.48 -7.41 -36.92
N PHE A 20 -18.38 -8.65 -36.43
CA PHE A 20 -18.58 -8.97 -35.01
C PHE A 20 -17.28 -9.19 -34.21
N ILE A 21 -16.10 -9.15 -34.85
CA ILE A 21 -14.82 -9.44 -34.18
C ILE A 21 -14.08 -8.16 -33.72
N VAL A 22 -14.59 -6.96 -34.04
CA VAL A 22 -13.96 -5.67 -33.64
C VAL A 22 -14.78 -4.91 -32.58
N THR A 23 -15.49 -5.63 -31.71
CA THR A 23 -15.77 -5.12 -30.35
C THR A 23 -14.74 -5.70 -29.38
N GLY A 24 -13.46 -5.59 -29.78
CA GLY A 24 -12.35 -5.78 -28.87
C GLY A 24 -12.56 -4.84 -27.69
N CYS A 25 -12.77 -5.44 -26.52
CA CYS A 25 -12.97 -4.77 -25.24
C CYS A 25 -11.88 -3.71 -25.02
N ASN A 26 -12.17 -2.47 -25.39
CA ASN A 26 -11.47 -1.31 -24.86
C ASN A 26 -11.93 -1.12 -23.41
N THR A 27 -11.54 -2.03 -22.52
CA THR A 27 -11.70 -1.87 -21.08
C THR A 27 -10.59 -0.95 -20.55
N SER A 28 -10.52 0.25 -21.13
CA SER A 28 -10.00 1.43 -20.44
C SER A 28 -11.21 2.14 -19.86
N SER A 29 -11.96 1.46 -18.99
CA SER A 29 -12.97 2.16 -18.20
C SER A 29 -12.19 3.04 -17.22
N GLU A 30 -12.23 4.36 -17.44
CA GLU A 30 -11.91 5.32 -16.39
C GLU A 30 -12.59 4.85 -15.10
N PRO A 31 -11.91 4.85 -13.94
CA PRO A 31 -12.54 4.45 -12.70
C PRO A 31 -13.76 5.37 -12.51
N PRO A 32 -14.89 4.80 -12.07
CA PRO A 32 -16.09 5.59 -11.90
C PRO A 32 -15.82 6.72 -10.90
N GLN A 33 -16.33 7.91 -11.20
CA GLN A 33 -16.22 9.04 -10.30
C GLN A 33 -16.70 8.64 -8.89
N SER A 34 -15.89 8.92 -7.87
CA SER A 34 -16.25 8.53 -6.50
C SER A 34 -17.45 9.33 -6.00
N THR A 35 -18.40 8.68 -5.34
CA THR A 35 -19.48 9.37 -4.63
C THR A 35 -18.98 9.80 -3.25
N TYR A 36 -19.02 11.10 -2.95
CA TYR A 36 -18.58 11.62 -1.66
C TYR A 36 -19.59 11.32 -0.54
N LYS A 37 -19.09 10.85 0.60
CA LYS A 37 -19.83 10.60 1.83
C LYS A 37 -19.18 11.36 2.98
N TYR A 38 -19.96 12.28 3.55
CA TYR A 38 -19.58 12.99 4.76
C TYR A 38 -20.32 12.41 5.96
N VAL A 39 -19.57 12.03 6.99
CA VAL A 39 -20.11 11.68 8.30
C VAL A 39 -19.40 12.57 9.33
N PRO A 40 -20.12 13.36 10.14
CA PRO A 40 -19.51 14.28 11.10
C PRO A 40 -18.53 13.57 12.06
N PRO A 41 -17.29 14.07 12.19
CA PRO A 41 -16.28 13.43 13.04
C PRO A 41 -16.56 13.63 14.53
N ASP A 42 -16.06 12.73 15.35
CA ASP A 42 -16.01 12.80 16.81
C ASP A 42 -14.63 12.33 17.26
N TYR A 43 -13.67 13.25 17.30
CA TYR A 43 -12.25 12.97 17.58
C TYR A 43 -11.98 12.51 19.02
N TYR A 44 -12.98 12.57 19.92
CA TYR A 44 -12.80 12.42 21.36
C TYR A 44 -13.54 11.22 21.94
N LYS A 45 -13.96 10.26 21.11
CA LYS A 45 -14.63 9.05 21.59
C LYS A 45 -13.65 7.93 21.94
N VAL A 46 -12.69 7.66 21.07
CA VAL A 46 -11.71 6.56 21.18
C VAL A 46 -10.30 7.11 21.02
N GLY A 47 -9.36 6.65 21.84
CA GLY A 47 -7.94 6.89 21.68
C GLY A 47 -7.13 5.62 21.48
N LEU A 48 -5.86 5.78 21.12
CA LEU A 48 -4.83 4.74 21.15
C LEU A 48 -3.70 5.17 22.08
N ARG A 49 -3.33 4.28 23.01
CA ARG A 49 -2.13 4.43 23.84
C ARG A 49 -1.15 3.32 23.49
N TYR A 50 0.13 3.65 23.44
CA TYR A 50 1.18 2.65 23.30
C TYR A 50 1.61 2.15 24.68
N THR A 51 1.89 0.86 24.78
CA THR A 51 2.44 0.24 25.98
C THR A 51 3.96 0.40 26.04
N THR A 52 4.59 -0.15 27.08
CA THR A 52 6.03 -0.43 27.04
C THR A 52 6.37 -1.41 25.92
N ASP A 53 7.66 -1.55 25.62
CA ASP A 53 8.15 -2.56 24.67
C ASP A 53 7.64 -3.96 25.05
N THR A 54 7.03 -4.67 24.10
CA THR A 54 6.22 -5.89 24.39
C THR A 54 6.73 -7.14 23.71
N ILE A 55 7.26 -7.01 22.49
CA ILE A 55 7.73 -8.14 21.68
C ILE A 55 9.17 -7.85 21.27
N HIS A 56 10.06 -8.76 21.65
CA HIS A 56 11.47 -8.73 21.27
C HIS A 56 11.77 -10.00 20.47
N LEU A 57 12.15 -9.85 19.21
CA LEU A 57 12.52 -10.96 18.33
C LEU A 57 14.02 -10.93 18.10
N LYS A 58 14.72 -11.95 18.56
CA LYS A 58 16.17 -12.04 18.45
C LYS A 58 16.58 -12.17 16.98
N LEU A 59 17.47 -11.28 16.55
CA LEU A 59 18.12 -11.33 15.25
C LEU A 59 19.30 -12.30 15.30
N SER A 60 19.51 -13.05 14.22
CA SER A 60 20.78 -13.76 14.01
C SER A 60 21.90 -12.78 13.65
N ASP A 61 23.17 -13.16 13.87
CA ASP A 61 24.34 -12.28 13.66
C ASP A 61 24.47 -11.71 12.24
N SER A 62 23.97 -12.42 11.23
CA SER A 62 23.98 -11.95 9.84
C SER A 62 22.70 -11.25 9.39
N ALA A 63 21.67 -11.16 10.24
CA ALA A 63 20.48 -10.35 9.96
C ALA A 63 20.73 -8.86 10.22
N SER A 64 19.85 -8.01 9.72
CA SER A 64 19.87 -6.57 9.98
C SER A 64 18.59 -6.14 10.69
N SER A 65 18.73 -5.25 11.67
CA SER A 65 17.56 -4.62 12.29
C SER A 65 16.82 -3.70 11.33
N LYS A 66 17.45 -3.13 10.30
CA LYS A 66 16.72 -2.34 9.29
C LYS A 66 15.84 -3.25 8.43
N ILE A 67 14.52 -3.16 8.61
CA ILE A 67 13.50 -3.95 7.93
C ILE A 67 12.96 -3.20 6.70
N LEU A 68 12.88 -3.89 5.57
CA LEU A 68 12.35 -3.39 4.29
C LEU A 68 10.85 -3.64 4.16
N SER A 69 10.39 -4.84 4.52
CA SER A 69 8.98 -5.23 4.47
C SER A 69 8.71 -6.27 5.55
N LEU A 70 7.49 -6.26 6.08
CA LEU A 70 7.08 -7.17 7.13
C LEU A 70 5.56 -7.34 7.10
N ASN A 71 5.09 -8.54 7.42
CA ASN A 71 3.67 -8.84 7.52
C ASN A 71 3.41 -9.98 8.52
N ILE A 72 2.17 -10.07 8.99
CA ILE A 72 1.71 -11.21 9.79
C ILE A 72 0.92 -12.16 8.89
N PHE A 73 1.04 -13.46 9.15
CA PHE A 73 0.18 -14.48 8.57
C PHE A 73 -0.15 -15.55 9.62
N SER A 74 -1.22 -16.30 9.38
CA SER A 74 -1.68 -17.36 10.27
C SER A 74 -1.73 -18.69 9.56
N GLN A 75 -1.20 -19.73 10.20
CA GLN A 75 -1.24 -21.08 9.66
C GLN A 75 -1.42 -22.09 10.80
N LYS A 76 -2.38 -23.00 10.64
CA LYS A 76 -2.70 -24.05 11.63
C LYS A 76 -2.92 -23.49 13.05
N GLY A 77 -3.61 -22.35 13.16
CA GLY A 77 -3.94 -21.72 14.44
C GLY A 77 -2.79 -20.96 15.11
N ARG A 78 -1.62 -20.84 14.47
CA ARG A 78 -0.48 -20.05 14.96
C ARG A 78 -0.28 -18.81 14.13
N ASN A 79 0.22 -17.75 14.77
CA ASN A 79 0.54 -16.48 14.13
C ASN A 79 2.04 -16.34 13.95
N TYR A 80 2.44 -15.93 12.76
CA TYR A 80 3.83 -15.76 12.38
C TYR A 80 4.09 -14.34 11.92
N LEU A 81 5.29 -13.85 12.17
CA LEU A 81 5.81 -12.62 11.59
C LEU A 81 6.83 -12.98 10.51
N ALA A 82 6.58 -12.53 9.28
CA ALA A 82 7.57 -12.51 8.21
C ALA A 82 8.23 -11.13 8.17
N SER A 83 9.56 -11.09 8.10
CA SER A 83 10.33 -9.85 8.08
C SER A 83 11.51 -9.96 7.12
N LEU A 84 11.52 -9.12 6.08
CA LEU A 84 12.63 -8.97 5.15
C LEU A 84 13.52 -7.80 5.56
N ASP A 85 14.79 -8.06 5.82
CA ASP A 85 15.75 -7.01 6.19
C ASP A 85 16.53 -6.42 5.01
N LYS A 86 17.30 -5.34 5.25
CA LYS A 86 18.13 -4.67 4.22
C LYS A 86 19.25 -5.55 3.65
N ARG A 87 19.59 -6.66 4.31
CA ARG A 87 20.56 -7.65 3.81
C ARG A 87 19.87 -8.71 2.95
N ALA A 88 18.60 -8.49 2.61
CA ALA A 88 17.77 -9.40 1.84
C ALA A 88 17.67 -10.78 2.52
N SER A 89 17.54 -10.81 3.85
CA SER A 89 17.19 -12.02 4.60
C SER A 89 15.72 -11.97 5.01
N LEU A 90 14.93 -12.96 4.58
CA LEU A 90 13.57 -13.17 5.04
C LEU A 90 13.60 -14.06 6.28
N SER A 91 13.20 -13.52 7.43
CA SER A 91 13.10 -14.24 8.70
C SER A 91 11.64 -14.46 9.06
N ILE A 92 11.32 -15.66 9.55
CA ILE A 92 9.98 -16.06 9.97
C ILE A 92 10.03 -16.38 11.47
N TYR A 93 9.25 -15.66 12.26
CA TYR A 93 9.15 -15.83 13.70
C TYR A 93 7.77 -16.35 14.07
N ASP A 94 7.69 -17.25 15.04
CA ASP A 94 6.43 -17.61 15.69
C ASP A 94 6.15 -16.56 16.77
N LEU A 95 5.02 -15.85 16.69
CA LEU A 95 4.74 -14.73 17.59
C LEU A 95 4.36 -15.17 19.01
N GLY A 96 3.93 -16.42 19.20
CA GLY A 96 3.59 -16.96 20.52
C GLY A 96 4.84 -17.32 21.31
N THR A 97 5.76 -18.03 20.67
CA THR A 97 7.03 -18.47 21.28
C THR A 97 8.15 -17.44 21.18
N ARG A 98 8.05 -16.53 20.19
CA ARG A 98 9.08 -15.53 19.81
C ARG A 98 10.33 -16.16 19.18
N ASP A 99 10.26 -17.44 18.84
CA ASP A 99 11.37 -18.17 18.24
C ASP A 99 11.49 -17.87 16.74
N LEU A 100 12.73 -17.79 16.27
CA LEU A 100 13.04 -17.80 14.84
C LEU A 100 12.79 -19.21 14.30
N ILE A 101 11.74 -19.36 13.51
CA ILE A 101 11.36 -20.65 12.90
C ILE A 101 12.20 -20.93 11.66
N LYS A 102 12.43 -19.91 10.84
CA LYS A 102 13.16 -20.06 9.60
C LYS A 102 13.78 -18.76 9.14
N ARG A 103 14.89 -18.89 8.42
CA ARG A 103 15.52 -17.79 7.70
C ARG A 103 15.90 -18.24 6.31
N MET A 104 15.69 -17.36 5.34
CA MET A 104 16.07 -17.55 3.94
C MET A 104 16.86 -16.32 3.50
N VAL A 105 18.02 -16.52 2.88
CA VAL A 105 18.81 -15.44 2.31
C VAL A 105 18.46 -15.36 0.83
N LEU A 106 17.87 -14.24 0.41
CA LEU A 106 17.36 -14.10 -0.97
C LEU A 106 18.50 -14.23 -1.99
N LYS A 107 19.72 -13.80 -1.65
CA LYS A 107 20.89 -13.98 -2.55
C LYS A 107 21.19 -15.45 -2.88
N ASP A 108 20.77 -16.39 -2.05
CA ASP A 108 20.94 -17.82 -2.33
C ASP A 108 19.82 -18.33 -3.24
N MET A 109 18.72 -17.58 -3.36
CA MET A 109 17.53 -17.89 -4.16
C MET A 109 17.55 -17.24 -5.55
N PHE A 110 18.38 -16.21 -5.73
CA PHE A 110 18.50 -15.41 -6.95
C PHE A 110 19.97 -15.37 -7.39
N PHE A 111 20.25 -15.22 -8.68
CA PHE A 111 21.61 -14.93 -9.12
C PHE A 111 21.99 -13.49 -8.70
N ASP A 112 23.24 -13.26 -8.28
CA ASP A 112 23.74 -12.09 -7.49
C ASP A 112 23.31 -10.68 -7.95
N HIS A 113 22.80 -10.51 -9.17
CA HIS A 113 22.39 -9.22 -9.75
C HIS A 113 20.88 -8.95 -9.71
N ASP A 114 20.05 -9.93 -9.32
CA ASP A 114 18.57 -9.84 -9.43
C ASP A 114 17.87 -9.24 -8.21
N VAL A 115 18.59 -8.99 -7.10
CA VAL A 115 18.00 -8.52 -5.83
C VAL A 115 18.14 -7.00 -5.71
N TYR A 116 17.38 -6.26 -6.52
CA TYR A 116 17.31 -4.79 -6.47
C TYR A 116 15.97 -4.33 -5.89
N HIS A 117 16.02 -3.57 -4.79
CA HIS A 117 14.86 -3.12 -3.99
C HIS A 117 13.83 -4.23 -3.70
N PRO A 118 14.23 -5.34 -3.07
CA PRO A 118 13.30 -6.42 -2.80
C PRO A 118 12.28 -6.01 -1.74
N SER A 119 11.05 -6.49 -1.90
CA SER A 119 10.08 -6.59 -0.80
C SER A 119 9.41 -7.95 -0.84
N ALA A 120 8.94 -8.41 0.32
CA ALA A 120 8.35 -9.72 0.48
C ALA A 120 7.01 -9.64 1.23
N TYR A 121 6.09 -10.53 0.87
CA TYR A 121 4.83 -10.74 1.55
C TYR A 121 4.54 -12.23 1.65
N MET A 122 4.18 -12.71 2.83
CA MET A 122 3.87 -14.12 3.07
C MET A 122 2.39 -14.32 3.38
N LEU A 123 1.73 -15.22 2.64
CA LEU A 123 0.38 -15.71 2.99
C LEU A 123 0.45 -17.01 3.82
N GLY A 124 1.54 -17.77 3.67
CA GLY A 124 1.76 -19.05 4.33
C GLY A 124 3.15 -19.60 4.00
N PHE A 125 3.49 -20.75 4.57
CA PHE A 125 4.79 -21.41 4.34
C PHE A 125 5.02 -21.91 2.91
N ASP A 126 3.97 -21.99 2.09
CA ASP A 126 3.98 -22.39 0.67
C ASP A 126 3.76 -21.22 -0.30
N SER A 127 3.56 -20.01 0.24
CA SER A 127 3.06 -18.86 -0.50
C SER A 127 3.83 -17.60 -0.11
N ILE A 128 5.06 -17.49 -0.61
CA ILE A 128 6.00 -16.38 -0.39
C ILE A 128 6.12 -15.57 -1.66
N PHE A 129 5.60 -14.36 -1.63
CA PHE A 129 5.66 -13.41 -2.74
C PHE A 129 6.87 -12.52 -2.56
N ILE A 130 7.75 -12.48 -3.55
CA ILE A 130 8.92 -11.61 -3.55
C ILE A 130 8.88 -10.79 -4.83
N VAL A 131 8.90 -9.47 -4.70
CA VAL A 131 9.08 -8.56 -5.83
C VAL A 131 10.51 -8.05 -5.86
N ASN A 132 11.04 -7.87 -7.06
CA ASN A 132 12.26 -7.11 -7.32
C ASN A 132 11.98 -6.01 -8.36
N ARG A 133 13.02 -5.51 -9.03
CA ARG A 133 12.92 -4.45 -10.04
C ARG A 133 11.89 -4.70 -11.15
N ASN A 134 11.73 -5.94 -11.62
CA ASN A 134 11.01 -6.22 -12.85
C ASN A 134 10.15 -7.49 -12.82
N ARG A 135 10.04 -8.16 -11.68
CA ARG A 135 9.35 -9.44 -11.60
C ARG A 135 8.75 -9.67 -10.22
N LEU A 136 7.59 -10.32 -10.21
CA LEU A 136 6.99 -10.94 -9.04
C LEU A 136 7.30 -12.44 -9.08
N TYR A 137 7.81 -12.97 -7.99
CA TYR A 137 8.11 -14.38 -7.81
C TYR A 137 7.21 -14.97 -6.71
N LEU A 138 6.85 -16.23 -6.89
CA LEU A 138 6.19 -17.05 -5.89
C LEU A 138 7.11 -18.21 -5.52
N PHE A 139 7.48 -18.26 -4.25
CA PHE A 139 8.29 -19.31 -3.64
C PHE A 139 7.51 -20.02 -2.52
N ASP A 140 8.02 -21.16 -2.09
CA ASP A 140 7.74 -21.74 -0.79
C ASP A 140 8.93 -21.58 0.16
N THR A 141 8.77 -22.04 1.40
CA THR A 141 9.86 -22.01 2.38
C THR A 141 11.01 -22.97 2.06
N SER A 142 10.87 -23.97 1.20
CA SER A 142 12.01 -24.77 0.74
C SER A 142 12.95 -23.99 -0.19
N ALA A 143 12.62 -22.72 -0.46
CA ALA A 143 13.26 -21.86 -1.46
C ALA A 143 13.05 -22.35 -2.91
N ALA A 144 12.14 -23.31 -3.12
CA ALA A 144 11.75 -23.72 -4.46
C ALA A 144 10.93 -22.61 -5.13
N LYS A 145 11.36 -22.22 -6.32
CA LYS A 145 10.63 -21.27 -7.17
C LYS A 145 9.44 -21.97 -7.81
N ASN A 146 8.23 -21.59 -7.42
CA ASN A 146 7.00 -22.15 -7.97
C ASN A 146 6.63 -21.47 -9.30
N ARG A 147 6.51 -20.14 -9.31
CA ARG A 147 6.08 -19.35 -10.48
C ARG A 147 6.69 -17.95 -10.47
N SER A 148 6.64 -17.26 -11.61
CA SER A 148 6.99 -15.84 -11.69
C SER A 148 6.28 -15.13 -12.82
N ILE A 149 6.08 -13.81 -12.69
CA ILE A 149 5.44 -12.94 -13.67
C ILE A 149 6.29 -11.68 -13.84
N GLU A 150 6.60 -11.32 -15.08
CA GLU A 150 7.32 -10.08 -15.41
C GLU A 150 6.42 -8.85 -15.30
N PHE A 151 7.02 -7.73 -14.91
CA PHE A 151 6.38 -6.43 -14.96
C PHE A 151 6.27 -5.95 -16.41
N LEU A 152 5.47 -4.92 -16.65
CA LEU A 152 5.30 -4.31 -17.95
C LEU A 152 6.64 -3.71 -18.39
N ALA A 153 7.12 -4.17 -19.55
CA ALA A 153 8.27 -3.59 -20.22
C ALA A 153 7.95 -2.13 -20.62
N ASN A 154 8.94 -1.24 -20.53
CA ASN A 154 8.87 0.15 -20.99
C ASN A 154 8.01 1.14 -20.20
N HIS A 155 7.43 0.78 -19.05
CA HIS A 155 6.94 1.81 -18.13
C HIS A 155 8.09 2.22 -17.21
N PRO A 156 8.59 3.47 -17.23
CA PRO A 156 9.73 3.90 -16.40
C PRO A 156 9.46 3.89 -14.87
N SER A 157 8.38 3.25 -14.42
CA SER A 157 7.75 3.45 -13.11
C SER A 157 6.90 2.27 -12.60
N SER A 158 6.98 1.09 -13.21
CA SER A 158 6.12 -0.07 -12.93
C SER A 158 6.64 -0.92 -11.76
N TRP A 159 7.01 -0.32 -10.62
CA TRP A 159 7.57 -1.08 -9.50
C TRP A 159 6.51 -1.41 -8.47
N ALA A 160 6.12 -2.69 -8.43
CA ALA A 160 5.33 -3.23 -7.36
C ALA A 160 6.14 -3.26 -6.04
N GLN A 161 5.49 -2.99 -4.91
CA GLN A 161 6.12 -3.07 -3.60
C GLN A 161 5.15 -3.57 -2.52
N PHE A 162 5.69 -4.31 -1.54
CA PHE A 162 4.99 -4.71 -0.33
C PHE A 162 5.53 -3.91 0.87
N GLU A 163 4.63 -3.35 1.66
CA GLU A 163 4.94 -2.61 2.89
C GLU A 163 3.85 -2.88 3.93
N GLY A 164 4.06 -2.47 5.19
CA GLY A 164 3.06 -2.68 6.24
C GLY A 164 1.68 -2.08 5.89
N GLY A 165 1.66 -0.91 5.25
CA GLY A 165 0.44 -0.25 4.76
C GLY A 165 0.05 -0.59 3.32
N ASN A 166 0.71 -1.58 2.70
CA ASN A 166 0.51 -2.00 1.32
C ASN A 166 0.60 -3.53 1.24
N PRO A 167 -0.42 -4.24 1.77
CA PRO A 167 -0.42 -5.69 1.79
C PRO A 167 -0.64 -6.25 0.38
N LEU A 168 -0.27 -7.52 0.17
CA LEU A 168 -0.76 -8.27 -0.98
C LEU A 168 -2.26 -8.52 -0.79
N ALA A 169 -3.08 -8.14 -1.77
CA ALA A 169 -4.48 -8.49 -1.83
C ALA A 169 -4.72 -9.57 -2.90
N VAL A 170 -5.53 -10.58 -2.58
CA VAL A 170 -5.91 -11.65 -3.50
C VAL A 170 -7.41 -11.60 -3.71
N ARG A 171 -7.85 -11.52 -4.98
CA ARG A 171 -9.26 -11.48 -5.35
C ARG A 171 -9.47 -12.08 -6.73
N ASP A 172 -10.43 -13.01 -6.84
CA ASP A 172 -10.83 -13.63 -8.11
C ASP A 172 -9.64 -14.23 -8.88
N GLY A 173 -8.71 -14.89 -8.17
CA GLY A 173 -7.49 -15.47 -8.75
C GLY A 173 -6.38 -14.48 -9.10
N LYS A 174 -6.62 -13.18 -8.90
CA LYS A 174 -5.69 -12.08 -9.20
C LYS A 174 -5.06 -11.54 -7.94
N TYR A 175 -3.86 -11.00 -8.12
CA TYR A 175 -3.00 -10.52 -7.06
C TYR A 175 -2.75 -9.03 -7.24
N TYR A 176 -2.99 -8.25 -6.19
CA TYR A 176 -2.90 -6.80 -6.22
C TYR A 176 -1.89 -6.32 -5.19
N THR A 177 -1.07 -5.34 -5.57
CA THR A 177 -0.18 -4.64 -4.65
C THR A 177 0.05 -3.20 -5.08
N SER A 178 0.66 -2.39 -4.23
CA SER A 178 0.93 -0.98 -4.50
C SER A 178 2.01 -0.80 -5.56
N VAL A 179 1.93 0.32 -6.28
CA VAL A 179 2.99 0.75 -7.20
C VAL A 179 3.73 1.93 -6.57
N ARG A 180 5.06 1.94 -6.66
CA ARG A 180 5.89 3.03 -6.17
C ARG A 180 5.86 4.21 -7.14
N PRO A 181 5.47 5.44 -6.73
CA PRO A 181 5.39 6.58 -7.64
C PRO A 181 6.78 6.97 -8.16
N ILE A 182 7.05 6.65 -9.42
CA ILE A 182 8.28 7.05 -10.14
C ILE A 182 7.85 7.80 -11.41
N VAL A 183 7.06 8.85 -11.24
CA VAL A 183 6.55 9.65 -12.36
C VAL A 183 7.34 10.94 -12.51
N LYS A 184 7.34 11.53 -13.70
CA LYS A 184 7.79 12.92 -13.89
C LYS A 184 6.79 13.83 -13.19
N GLU A 185 7.00 14.07 -11.89
CA GLU A 185 6.07 14.77 -11.00
C GLU A 185 5.67 16.19 -11.42
N ARG A 186 6.39 16.79 -12.38
CA ARG A 186 6.15 18.12 -12.95
C ARG A 186 5.35 18.09 -14.25
N ASP A 187 5.09 16.90 -14.79
CA ASP A 187 4.34 16.67 -16.02
C ASP A 187 3.00 16.04 -15.67
N ILE A 188 1.93 16.85 -15.75
CA ILE A 188 0.59 16.42 -15.38
C ILE A 188 0.12 15.27 -16.28
N GLU A 189 0.51 15.23 -17.55
CA GLU A 189 0.10 14.15 -18.46
C GLU A 189 0.75 12.81 -18.09
N GLU A 190 1.95 12.84 -17.49
CA GLU A 190 2.58 11.64 -16.94
C GLU A 190 1.95 11.23 -15.59
N VAL A 191 1.57 12.20 -14.76
CA VAL A 191 0.83 11.94 -13.51
C VAL A 191 -0.53 11.30 -13.81
N LYS A 192 -1.27 11.76 -14.83
CA LYS A 192 -2.57 11.18 -15.22
C LYS A 192 -2.48 9.71 -15.62
N LYS A 193 -1.35 9.29 -16.19
CA LYS A 193 -1.09 7.89 -16.57
C LYS A 193 -0.80 7.00 -15.37
N TRP A 194 -0.43 7.58 -14.23
CA TRP A 194 -0.10 6.85 -13.01
C TRP A 194 -1.27 6.00 -12.52
N LYS A 195 -0.95 4.79 -12.07
CA LYS A 195 -1.90 3.84 -11.48
C LYS A 195 -1.46 3.48 -10.07
N LEU A 196 -2.44 3.27 -9.20
CA LEU A 196 -2.20 3.03 -7.77
C LEU A 196 -1.86 1.58 -7.46
N LEU A 197 -2.34 0.65 -8.28
CA LEU A 197 -2.18 -0.79 -8.06
C LEU A 197 -1.47 -1.45 -9.24
N TYR A 198 -0.73 -2.51 -8.92
CA TYR A 198 -0.28 -3.50 -9.85
C TYR A 198 -1.18 -4.72 -9.71
N GLN A 199 -1.73 -5.23 -10.81
CA GLN A 199 -2.44 -6.49 -10.86
C GLN A 199 -1.58 -7.56 -11.56
N PHE A 200 -1.53 -8.75 -10.98
CA PHE A 200 -0.88 -9.93 -11.54
C PHE A 200 -1.84 -11.10 -11.66
N ASP A 201 -1.68 -11.89 -12.71
CA ASP A 201 -2.40 -13.14 -12.93
C ASP A 201 -1.41 -14.28 -13.23
N PHE A 202 -1.35 -15.27 -12.34
CA PHE A 202 -0.45 -16.42 -12.48
C PHE A 202 -0.99 -17.54 -13.38
N SER A 203 -2.29 -17.57 -13.73
CA SER A 203 -2.78 -18.52 -14.74
C SER A 203 -2.34 -18.07 -16.12
N ASP A 204 -2.48 -16.78 -16.39
CA ASP A 204 -2.26 -16.22 -17.73
C ASP A 204 -0.86 -15.60 -17.88
N LYS A 205 -0.10 -15.54 -16.78
CA LYS A 205 1.22 -14.90 -16.67
C LYS A 205 1.20 -13.43 -17.12
N THR A 206 0.09 -12.74 -16.87
CA THR A 206 -0.08 -11.34 -17.26
C THR A 206 0.13 -10.42 -16.07
N SER A 207 0.56 -9.20 -16.36
CA SER A 207 0.67 -8.13 -15.38
C SER A 207 0.16 -6.83 -15.99
N GLN A 208 -0.49 -6.00 -15.19
CA GLN A 208 -0.97 -4.69 -15.63
C GLN A 208 -0.96 -3.67 -14.49
N LEU A 209 -0.70 -2.41 -14.84
CA LEU A 209 -0.96 -1.28 -13.96
C LEU A 209 -2.47 -0.99 -13.94
N PHE A 210 -3.03 -0.83 -12.75
CA PHE A 210 -4.47 -0.85 -12.52
C PHE A 210 -4.90 0.23 -11.52
N TYR A 211 -6.11 0.75 -11.71
CA TYR A 211 -6.76 1.76 -10.86
C TYR A 211 -6.12 3.16 -10.91
N ASN A 212 -6.83 4.14 -11.48
CA ASN A 212 -6.30 5.50 -11.65
C ASN A 212 -6.30 6.28 -10.35
N LEU A 213 -5.53 7.37 -10.34
CA LEU A 213 -5.65 8.41 -9.32
C LEU A 213 -7.04 9.08 -9.36
N PRO A 214 -7.57 9.56 -8.22
CA PRO A 214 -8.78 10.38 -8.17
C PRO A 214 -8.65 11.67 -9.00
N ASP A 215 -9.78 12.22 -9.46
CA ASP A 215 -9.86 13.39 -10.35
C ASP A 215 -9.02 14.59 -9.88
N LYS A 216 -8.96 14.83 -8.57
CA LYS A 216 -8.15 15.92 -7.96
C LYS A 216 -6.67 15.86 -8.34
N PHE A 217 -6.13 14.68 -8.59
CA PHE A 217 -4.72 14.49 -8.98
C PHE A 217 -4.53 14.52 -10.50
N GLN A 218 -5.62 14.60 -11.27
CA GLN A 218 -5.59 14.70 -12.73
C GLN A 218 -5.43 16.15 -13.20
N SER A 219 -5.77 17.14 -12.36
CA SER A 219 -5.66 18.57 -12.67
C SER A 219 -4.43 19.25 -12.07
N ASP A 220 -3.95 18.74 -10.93
CA ASP A 220 -3.02 19.48 -10.08
C ASP A 220 -1.72 18.71 -9.79
N ILE A 221 -0.65 19.47 -9.51
CA ILE A 221 0.68 18.92 -9.20
C ILE A 221 0.88 18.88 -7.69
N TYR A 222 1.32 17.74 -7.16
CA TYR A 222 1.57 17.58 -5.72
C TYR A 222 3.02 17.23 -5.36
N GLY A 223 3.79 16.70 -6.33
CA GLY A 223 5.07 16.05 -6.11
C GLY A 223 4.95 14.53 -5.93
N SER A 224 5.92 13.76 -6.40
CA SER A 224 6.00 12.30 -6.41
C SER A 224 5.77 11.66 -5.04
N ARG A 225 6.36 12.22 -3.97
CA ARG A 225 6.16 11.76 -2.59
C ARG A 225 4.74 11.97 -2.07
N MET A 226 4.03 12.94 -2.62
CA MET A 226 2.62 13.21 -2.30
C MET A 226 1.65 12.33 -3.11
N LEU A 227 2.15 11.65 -4.16
CA LEU A 227 1.43 10.61 -4.90
C LEU A 227 1.55 9.23 -4.26
N THR A 228 2.32 9.09 -3.17
CA THR A 228 2.39 7.83 -2.44
C THR A 228 1.01 7.45 -1.91
N SER A 229 0.59 6.23 -2.26
CA SER A 229 -0.64 5.61 -1.78
C SER A 229 -0.35 4.50 -0.78
N SER A 230 -1.36 4.20 -0.01
CA SER A 230 -1.45 3.02 0.83
C SER A 230 -2.85 2.44 0.76
N PHE A 231 -3.02 1.16 1.07
CA PHE A 231 -4.34 0.58 1.15
C PHE A 231 -4.43 -0.57 2.15
N CYS A 232 -5.65 -0.82 2.62
CA CYS A 232 -6.00 -2.07 3.30
C CYS A 232 -7.21 -2.71 2.64
N ILE A 233 -7.47 -3.98 2.95
CA ILE A 233 -8.69 -4.69 2.57
C ILE A 233 -9.60 -4.80 3.78
N ASN A 234 -10.83 -4.33 3.67
CA ASN A 234 -11.81 -4.46 4.74
C ASN A 234 -12.50 -5.83 4.72
N ASP A 235 -13.37 -6.07 5.70
CA ASP A 235 -14.11 -7.33 5.84
C ASP A 235 -15.16 -7.58 4.76
N LYS A 236 -15.43 -6.59 3.91
CA LYS A 236 -16.27 -6.72 2.70
C LYS A 236 -15.44 -7.03 1.45
N GLY A 237 -14.13 -7.26 1.59
CA GLY A 237 -13.21 -7.48 0.47
C GLY A 237 -12.95 -6.24 -0.38
N ARG A 238 -13.26 -5.04 0.15
CA ARG A 238 -13.08 -3.76 -0.56
C ARG A 238 -11.74 -3.15 -0.20
N PHE A 239 -11.14 -2.49 -1.18
CA PHE A 239 -9.95 -1.68 -0.99
C PHE A 239 -10.34 -0.38 -0.30
N VAL A 240 -9.58 0.00 0.72
CA VAL A 240 -9.64 1.33 1.31
C VAL A 240 -8.30 1.99 1.09
N VAL A 241 -8.27 3.03 0.25
CA VAL A 241 -7.06 3.69 -0.24
C VAL A 241 -6.87 5.03 0.46
N SER A 242 -5.65 5.29 0.91
CA SER A 242 -5.21 6.57 1.47
C SER A 242 -4.07 7.13 0.61
N LEU A 243 -4.23 8.37 0.16
CA LEU A 243 -3.22 9.13 -0.61
C LEU A 243 -2.57 10.18 0.29
N ALA A 244 -1.26 10.39 0.13
CA ALA A 244 -0.51 11.28 1.01
C ALA A 244 -0.98 12.74 0.96
N ALA A 245 -1.43 13.23 -0.20
CA ALA A 245 -1.94 14.59 -0.37
C ALA A 245 -3.47 14.71 -0.43
N ASP A 246 -4.22 13.72 0.07
CA ASP A 246 -5.68 13.82 0.11
C ASP A 246 -6.25 13.74 1.52
N THR A 247 -7.14 14.67 1.84
CA THR A 247 -7.92 14.64 3.08
C THR A 247 -8.89 13.45 3.09
N ASN A 248 -9.33 12.97 1.94
CA ASN A 248 -10.25 11.85 1.84
C ASN A 248 -9.53 10.50 1.82
N ILE A 249 -10.27 9.44 2.20
CA ILE A 249 -9.95 8.05 1.88
C ILE A 249 -10.99 7.50 0.90
N TYR A 250 -10.61 6.48 0.15
CA TYR A 250 -11.44 5.94 -0.92
C TYR A 250 -11.76 4.47 -0.67
N GLU A 251 -13.05 4.14 -0.56
CA GLU A 251 -13.52 2.75 -0.48
C GLU A 251 -13.98 2.29 -1.87
N THR A 252 -13.42 1.20 -2.37
CA THR A 252 -13.74 0.69 -3.70
C THR A 252 -13.75 -0.83 -3.80
N ASP A 253 -14.59 -1.37 -4.69
CA ASP A 253 -14.51 -2.75 -5.16
C ASP A 253 -13.67 -2.90 -6.43
N LEU A 254 -12.91 -1.87 -6.83
CA LEU A 254 -12.14 -1.80 -8.06
C LEU A 254 -12.99 -1.86 -9.36
N GLN A 255 -14.31 -1.76 -9.24
CA GLN A 255 -15.26 -1.83 -10.34
C GLN A 255 -16.22 -0.64 -10.28
N LYS A 256 -17.47 -0.84 -9.85
CA LYS A 256 -18.52 0.18 -9.83
C LYS A 256 -18.69 0.85 -8.47
N TYR A 257 -18.34 0.15 -7.39
CA TYR A 257 -18.42 0.71 -6.05
C TYR A 257 -17.22 1.62 -5.84
N HIS A 258 -17.46 2.93 -5.73
CA HIS A 258 -16.40 3.89 -5.43
C HIS A 258 -16.97 5.05 -4.60
N TYR A 259 -16.53 5.12 -3.35
CA TYR A 259 -16.89 6.19 -2.43
C TYR A 259 -15.65 6.88 -1.90
N SER A 260 -15.74 8.19 -1.69
CA SER A 260 -14.76 8.96 -0.95
C SER A 260 -15.36 9.36 0.40
N HIS A 261 -14.56 9.25 1.47
CA HIS A 261 -14.99 9.54 2.83
C HIS A 261 -14.08 10.60 3.44
N TYR A 262 -14.67 11.55 4.16
CA TYR A 262 -13.92 12.56 4.90
C TYR A 262 -13.01 11.93 5.94
N ALA A 263 -11.73 12.28 5.91
CA ALA A 263 -10.72 11.61 6.73
C ALA A 263 -9.59 12.56 7.19
N LYS A 264 -9.94 13.83 7.48
CA LYS A 264 -8.99 14.84 7.94
C LYS A 264 -8.50 14.55 9.35
N SER A 265 -7.20 14.74 9.58
CA SER A 265 -6.66 14.83 10.95
C SER A 265 -7.14 16.11 11.65
N CYS A 266 -7.48 16.03 12.94
CA CYS A 266 -7.73 17.22 13.76
C CYS A 266 -6.47 18.03 14.06
N PHE A 267 -5.27 17.47 13.83
CA PHE A 267 -3.99 18.16 13.96
C PHE A 267 -3.52 18.83 12.68
N HIS A 268 -4.21 18.62 11.55
CA HIS A 268 -3.97 19.36 10.32
C HIS A 268 -4.82 20.62 10.30
N GLU A 269 -4.18 21.79 10.27
CA GLU A 269 -4.92 23.06 10.19
C GLU A 269 -5.65 23.18 8.85
N LYS A 270 -5.00 22.75 7.76
CA LYS A 270 -5.46 22.96 6.39
C LYS A 270 -5.47 21.64 5.61
N ASP A 271 -6.13 21.66 4.46
CA ASP A 271 -6.01 20.56 3.51
C ASP A 271 -4.64 20.59 2.82
N VAL A 272 -4.21 19.44 2.31
CA VAL A 272 -2.98 19.36 1.53
C VAL A 272 -3.22 19.96 0.14
N PHE A 273 -2.67 21.15 -0.09
CA PHE A 273 -2.82 21.91 -1.34
C PHE A 273 -1.80 21.51 -2.40
N PRO A 274 -2.09 21.67 -3.69
CA PRO A 274 -1.11 21.46 -4.75
C PRO A 274 0.03 22.47 -4.71
N VAL A 275 1.09 22.19 -5.47
CA VAL A 275 2.28 23.02 -5.64
C VAL A 275 2.46 23.35 -7.12
N THR A 276 3.16 24.44 -7.41
CA THR A 276 3.48 24.81 -8.80
C THR A 276 4.68 24.02 -9.31
N LYS A 277 4.89 24.00 -10.63
CA LYS A 277 6.14 23.45 -11.22
C LYS A 277 7.37 24.22 -10.73
N LYS A 278 7.23 25.52 -10.51
CA LYS A 278 8.28 26.42 -10.02
C LYS A 278 8.67 26.07 -8.58
N ASP A 279 7.70 25.77 -7.72
CA ASP A 279 7.94 25.33 -6.35
C ASP A 279 8.83 24.08 -6.26
N LEU A 280 8.65 23.14 -7.20
CA LEU A 280 9.43 21.90 -7.28
C LEU A 280 10.83 22.09 -7.91
N LEU A 281 11.13 23.27 -8.43
CA LEU A 281 12.45 23.64 -8.98
C LEU A 281 13.28 24.44 -7.97
N GLU A 282 12.64 25.36 -7.25
CA GLU A 282 13.32 26.32 -6.36
C GLU A 282 13.75 25.70 -5.03
N ARG A 283 12.95 24.80 -4.49
CA ARG A 283 13.26 24.04 -3.28
C ARG A 283 13.35 22.56 -3.64
N SER A 284 14.10 21.79 -2.84
CA SER A 284 14.15 20.36 -3.08
C SER A 284 12.75 19.75 -2.93
N ALA A 285 12.35 18.84 -3.82
CA ALA A 285 11.06 18.14 -3.70
C ALA A 285 10.91 17.43 -2.35
N TYR A 286 12.03 17.10 -1.70
CA TYR A 286 12.07 16.53 -0.37
C TYR A 286 11.72 17.54 0.73
N GLU A 287 12.28 18.75 0.68
CA GLU A 287 11.93 19.85 1.58
C GLU A 287 10.43 20.17 1.51
N LYS A 288 9.89 20.36 0.30
CA LYS A 288 8.47 20.62 0.09
C LYS A 288 7.58 19.50 0.63
N TYR A 289 8.06 18.25 0.61
CA TYR A 289 7.34 17.13 1.20
C TYR A 289 7.34 17.18 2.74
N LEU A 290 8.47 17.51 3.36
CA LEU A 290 8.59 17.53 4.82
C LEU A 290 7.87 18.72 5.47
N THR A 291 7.80 19.85 4.78
CA THR A 291 7.17 21.10 5.23
C THR A 291 5.67 21.19 4.91
N ARG A 292 5.05 20.09 4.49
CA ARG A 292 3.60 20.00 4.23
C ARG A 292 2.98 18.85 5.00
N ASP A 293 1.78 19.06 5.52
CA ASP A 293 0.95 17.99 6.08
C ASP A 293 0.80 16.87 5.06
N SER A 294 0.76 15.63 5.54
CA SER A 294 0.55 14.47 4.66
C SER A 294 -0.06 13.31 5.41
N TYR A 295 -0.75 12.45 4.67
CA TYR A 295 -1.23 11.18 5.18
C TYR A 295 -0.30 10.04 4.76
N GLY A 296 -0.46 8.90 5.43
CA GLY A 296 0.32 7.70 5.16
C GLY A 296 -0.58 6.47 5.11
N ALA A 297 -0.03 5.38 5.63
CA ALA A 297 -0.64 4.07 5.69
C ALA A 297 -2.07 4.09 6.27
N ILE A 298 -2.93 3.25 5.71
CA ILE A 298 -4.25 2.94 6.27
C ILE A 298 -4.32 1.44 6.58
N TYR A 299 -4.82 1.12 7.78
CA TYR A 299 -4.92 -0.24 8.29
C TYR A 299 -6.36 -0.54 8.68
N PHE A 300 -6.74 -1.80 8.63
CA PHE A 300 -8.05 -2.29 9.07
C PHE A 300 -7.90 -3.25 10.25
N ASP A 301 -8.54 -2.94 11.37
CA ASP A 301 -8.70 -3.86 12.50
C ASP A 301 -9.91 -4.78 12.23
N PRO A 302 -9.70 -6.06 11.91
CA PRO A 302 -10.76 -6.97 11.52
C PRO A 302 -11.66 -7.38 12.68
N VAL A 303 -11.20 -7.25 13.93
CA VAL A 303 -11.95 -7.64 15.14
C VAL A 303 -12.86 -6.50 15.58
N ARG A 304 -12.33 -5.28 15.66
CA ARG A 304 -13.13 -4.11 16.08
C ARG A 304 -13.84 -3.39 14.94
N LYS A 305 -13.57 -3.79 13.69
CA LYS A 305 -14.13 -3.18 12.47
C LYS A 305 -13.80 -1.70 12.39
N ARG A 306 -12.55 -1.36 12.69
CA ARG A 306 -12.04 0.02 12.73
C ARG A 306 -10.96 0.21 11.68
N TYR A 307 -10.80 1.45 11.24
CA TYR A 307 -9.68 1.84 10.38
C TYR A 307 -8.71 2.72 11.15
N LEU A 308 -7.43 2.61 10.85
CA LEU A 308 -6.37 3.43 11.41
C LEU A 308 -5.62 4.08 10.25
N ARG A 309 -5.68 5.41 10.14
CA ARG A 309 -4.96 6.16 9.11
C ARG A 309 -3.85 6.98 9.74
N VAL A 310 -2.65 6.86 9.19
CA VAL A 310 -1.50 7.68 9.60
C VAL A 310 -1.67 9.10 9.08
N ALA A 311 -1.53 10.09 9.96
CA ALA A 311 -1.38 11.49 9.61
C ALA A 311 -0.03 12.00 10.12
N ARG A 312 0.58 12.93 9.39
CA ARG A 312 1.88 13.55 9.68
C ARG A 312 1.77 15.04 9.46
N GLN A 313 2.10 15.80 10.50
CA GLN A 313 2.14 17.25 10.44
C GLN A 313 3.38 17.73 9.67
N ALA A 314 3.29 18.92 9.07
CA ALA A 314 4.43 19.62 8.48
C ALA A 314 5.53 19.90 9.52
N LEU A 315 6.79 19.87 9.09
CA LEU A 315 7.87 20.54 9.82
C LEU A 315 7.74 22.05 9.68
N THR A 316 8.15 22.77 10.71
CA THR A 316 8.47 24.19 10.58
C THR A 316 9.71 24.37 9.69
N GLU A 317 9.88 25.55 9.09
CA GLU A 317 11.11 25.85 8.34
C GLU A 317 12.35 25.74 9.25
N ASP A 318 12.25 26.24 10.49
CA ASP A 318 13.31 26.13 11.50
C ASP A 318 13.69 24.69 11.83
N ASP A 319 12.72 23.77 11.93
CA ASP A 319 13.01 22.34 12.17
C ASP A 319 13.68 21.68 10.97
N TYR A 320 13.28 22.05 9.75
CA TYR A 320 13.92 21.54 8.54
C TYR A 320 15.38 22.01 8.44
N ASP A 321 15.62 23.30 8.63
CA ASP A 321 16.95 23.93 8.57
C ASP A 321 17.87 23.45 9.69
N ALA A 322 17.30 23.13 10.85
CA ALA A 322 18.04 22.51 11.96
C ALA A 322 18.23 20.99 11.82
N PHE A 323 17.89 20.39 10.68
CA PHE A 323 17.97 18.95 10.41
C PHE A 323 17.16 18.06 11.38
N ARG A 324 16.13 18.63 12.02
CA ARG A 324 15.18 17.91 12.88
C ARG A 324 14.04 17.33 12.06
N TRP A 325 14.34 16.33 11.23
CA TRP A 325 13.39 15.78 10.25
C TRP A 325 12.32 14.84 10.83
N ASN A 326 12.13 14.86 12.15
CA ASN A 326 11.15 14.03 12.85
C ASN A 326 9.80 14.72 12.83
N ARG A 327 8.97 14.37 11.85
CA ARG A 327 7.62 14.90 11.75
C ARG A 327 6.74 14.38 12.88
N PRO A 328 5.98 15.24 13.57
CA PRO A 328 4.89 14.78 14.42
C PRO A 328 3.96 13.86 13.62
N GLN A 329 3.39 12.86 14.28
CA GLN A 329 2.49 11.90 13.66
C GLN A 329 1.36 11.50 14.60
N SER A 330 0.26 11.05 14.00
CA SER A 330 -0.92 10.58 14.71
C SER A 330 -1.60 9.43 13.96
N LEU A 331 -2.50 8.74 14.65
CA LEU A 331 -3.42 7.77 14.07
C LEU A 331 -4.85 8.29 14.17
N VAL A 332 -5.46 8.57 13.02
CA VAL A 332 -6.89 8.85 12.89
C VAL A 332 -7.66 7.53 12.93
N ILE A 333 -8.67 7.43 13.78
CA ILE A 333 -9.42 6.21 14.08
C ILE A 333 -10.82 6.36 13.51
N PHE A 334 -11.25 5.38 12.71
CA PHE A 334 -12.58 5.35 12.09
C PHE A 334 -13.37 4.15 12.60
N ASP A 335 -14.69 4.29 12.66
CA ASP A 335 -15.59 3.16 12.80
C ASP A 335 -15.85 2.44 11.46
N SER A 336 -16.71 1.42 11.48
CA SER A 336 -17.06 0.62 10.32
C SER A 336 -17.81 1.39 9.21
N GLN A 337 -18.32 2.58 9.53
CA GLN A 337 -19.02 3.47 8.60
C GLN A 337 -18.15 4.65 8.15
N PHE A 338 -16.84 4.60 8.41
CA PHE A 338 -15.89 5.65 8.09
C PHE A 338 -16.14 6.97 8.84
N ARG A 339 -16.89 6.96 9.94
CA ARG A 339 -16.93 8.11 10.85
C ARG A 339 -15.61 8.15 11.62
N ILE A 340 -14.96 9.31 11.67
CA ILE A 340 -13.84 9.52 12.59
C ILE A 340 -14.40 9.46 14.01
N ILE A 341 -13.86 8.56 14.83
CA ILE A 341 -14.25 8.34 16.24
C ILE A 341 -13.09 8.61 17.20
N GLY A 342 -11.97 9.13 16.70
CA GLY A 342 -10.77 9.26 17.51
C GLY A 342 -9.57 9.75 16.73
N GLU A 343 -8.65 10.41 17.41
CA GLU A 343 -7.28 10.59 16.92
C GLU A 343 -6.30 10.62 18.10
N SER A 344 -5.13 10.02 17.93
CA SER A 344 -4.11 10.01 18.97
C SER A 344 -2.73 10.32 18.42
N SER A 345 -2.03 11.26 19.04
CA SER A 345 -0.62 11.55 18.75
C SER A 345 0.23 10.34 19.10
N ILE A 346 1.15 9.97 18.22
CA ILE A 346 2.03 8.82 18.39
C ILE A 346 3.48 9.33 18.37
N PRO A 347 4.33 8.92 19.33
CA PRO A 347 5.73 9.30 19.34
C PRO A 347 6.46 8.92 18.05
N PHE A 348 7.42 9.74 17.61
CA PHE A 348 8.16 9.52 16.37
C PHE A 348 8.94 8.20 16.35
N ASN A 349 9.43 7.73 17.50
CA ASN A 349 10.17 6.47 17.61
C ASN A 349 9.29 5.22 17.39
N VAL A 350 7.96 5.38 17.37
CA VAL A 350 7.01 4.33 16.97
C VAL A 350 6.79 4.42 15.46
N ARG A 351 7.27 3.41 14.74
CA ARG A 351 7.26 3.33 13.28
C ARG A 351 5.87 2.94 12.77
N LEU A 352 5.02 3.94 12.51
CA LEU A 352 3.68 3.72 11.98
C LEU A 352 3.65 3.18 10.55
N ASP A 353 4.76 3.29 9.79
CA ASP A 353 4.95 2.63 8.49
C ASP A 353 5.20 1.10 8.63
N GLN A 354 5.49 0.66 9.85
CA GLN A 354 5.78 -0.72 10.25
C GLN A 354 4.80 -1.19 11.33
N LEU A 355 3.54 -0.76 11.21
CA LEU A 355 2.41 -1.22 12.02
C LEU A 355 1.86 -2.54 11.48
N LEU A 356 1.43 -3.39 12.41
CA LEU A 356 0.86 -4.70 12.19
C LEU A 356 -0.42 -4.86 13.00
N ILE A 357 -1.39 -5.56 12.43
CA ILE A 357 -2.59 -5.98 13.14
C ILE A 357 -2.67 -7.50 13.05
N THR A 358 -2.69 -8.17 14.20
CA THR A 358 -2.86 -9.62 14.28
C THR A 358 -4.32 -10.02 14.02
N PRO A 359 -4.59 -11.29 13.69
CA PRO A 359 -5.97 -11.77 13.51
C PRO A 359 -6.86 -11.63 14.74
N ASN A 360 -6.29 -11.62 15.95
CA ASN A 360 -7.02 -11.37 17.20
C ASN A 360 -7.18 -9.87 17.51
N GLY A 361 -6.80 -8.97 16.60
CA GLY A 361 -6.99 -7.52 16.74
C GLY A 361 -6.00 -6.85 17.68
N ASP A 362 -4.86 -7.48 17.98
CA ASP A 362 -3.76 -6.78 18.64
C ASP A 362 -3.01 -5.94 17.62
N ILE A 363 -2.70 -4.70 17.99
CA ILE A 363 -2.01 -3.76 17.13
C ILE A 363 -0.59 -3.61 17.66
N TYR A 364 0.40 -3.86 16.80
CA TYR A 364 1.81 -3.70 17.13
C TYR A 364 2.46 -2.71 16.18
N ALA A 365 3.36 -1.88 16.69
CA ALA A 365 4.16 -1.00 15.86
C ALA A 365 5.62 -1.10 16.27
N ARG A 366 6.49 -1.09 15.27
CA ARG A 366 7.92 -1.29 15.50
C ARG A 366 8.53 -0.10 16.24
N VAL A 367 9.47 -0.37 17.14
CA VAL A 367 10.25 0.65 17.88
C VAL A 367 11.74 0.27 17.91
N ASN A 368 12.57 1.17 18.47
CA ASN A 368 13.98 0.92 18.79
C ASN A 368 14.76 0.27 17.64
N ASP A 369 14.76 0.91 16.46
CA ASP A 369 15.38 0.38 15.25
C ASP A 369 16.92 0.51 15.22
N GLU A 370 17.50 0.98 16.32
CA GLU A 370 18.94 1.08 16.57
C GLU A 370 19.52 -0.19 17.19
N ASP A 371 18.72 -0.97 17.94
CA ASP A 371 19.18 -2.27 18.44
C ASP A 371 19.47 -3.21 17.26
N LYS A 372 20.73 -3.63 17.16
CA LYS A 372 21.21 -4.50 16.08
C LYS A 372 20.97 -5.98 16.36
N ARG A 373 20.54 -6.34 17.57
CA ARG A 373 20.36 -7.72 18.04
C ARG A 373 18.91 -8.15 18.13
N ASN A 374 17.96 -7.22 18.14
CA ASN A 374 16.54 -7.54 18.25
C ASN A 374 15.68 -6.66 17.35
N ILE A 375 14.49 -7.16 17.01
CA ILE A 375 13.37 -6.38 16.48
C ILE A 375 12.39 -6.16 17.63
N HIS A 376 12.02 -4.90 17.87
CA HIS A 376 11.18 -4.49 18.99
C HIS A 376 9.82 -3.98 18.53
N PHE A 377 8.78 -4.27 19.31
CA PHE A 377 7.43 -3.77 19.06
C PHE A 377 6.74 -3.35 20.35
N VAL A 378 6.10 -2.18 20.30
CA VAL A 378 5.10 -1.77 21.30
C VAL A 378 3.71 -2.21 20.86
N LYS A 379 2.84 -2.49 21.83
CA LYS A 379 1.43 -2.72 21.57
C LYS A 379 0.67 -1.39 21.61
N LEU A 380 -0.21 -1.15 20.65
CA LEU A 380 -1.16 -0.04 20.66
C LEU A 380 -2.51 -0.57 21.14
N VAL A 381 -3.08 0.08 22.15
CA VAL A 381 -4.30 -0.37 22.83
C VAL A 381 -5.36 0.73 22.75
N TYR A 382 -6.55 0.37 22.28
CA TYR A 382 -7.70 1.28 22.31
C TYR A 382 -8.14 1.57 23.73
N TYR A 383 -8.58 2.80 23.98
CA TYR A 383 -9.23 3.19 25.22
C TYR A 383 -10.32 4.23 24.94
N ASP A 384 -11.31 4.34 25.83
CA ASP A 384 -12.38 5.30 25.71
C ASP A 384 -11.97 6.65 26.33
N LEU A 385 -11.93 7.69 25.50
CA LEU A 385 -11.53 9.04 25.93
C LEU A 385 -12.59 9.67 26.85
N ALA A 386 -13.87 9.37 26.64
CA ALA A 386 -14.96 9.83 27.49
C ALA A 386 -14.86 9.34 28.94
N SER A 387 -14.21 8.18 29.17
CA SER A 387 -13.99 7.64 30.52
C SER A 387 -12.75 8.20 31.22
N ALA A 388 -11.83 8.83 30.50
CA ALA A 388 -10.58 9.37 31.04
C ALA A 388 -10.69 10.81 31.55
N ALA A 389 -11.80 11.49 31.24
CA ALA A 389 -12.10 12.85 31.71
C ALA A 389 -12.93 12.90 33.01
N ARG A 390 -13.16 11.74 33.64
CA ARG A 390 -13.73 11.56 34.98
C ARG A 390 -12.68 10.94 35.87
#